data_AF-A0A975C8N7-F1
#
_entry.id   AF-A0A975C8N7-F1
#
_cell.length_a   1.000
_cell.length_b   1.000
_cell.length_c   1.000
_cell.angle_alpha   90.00
_cell.angle_beta   90.00
_cell.angle_gamma   90.00
#
_symmetry.space_group_name_H-M   'P 1'
#
loop_
_entity.id
_entity.type
_entity.pdbx_description
1 polymer ?
#
loop_
_entity_poly.entity_id
_entity_poly.type
_entity_poly.pdbx_seq_one_letter_code
_entity_poly.pdbx_strand_id
1 'polypeptide(L)'
;MADVKLEVKYGVDNERIAELLIATMKTYIVPMDGVLSAPDPNVRYTKLDSDHLDLLVEVPVVDLEAKLDIENKMRQIIAKLIYEHGMELKESEESEKKSNPRWKPDT
;
A
#
# COMPACT_ATOMS: atom_id res chain seq x y z
N MET A 1 -9.80 5.41 7.15
CA MET A 1 -8.89 5.41 5.99
C MET A 1 -8.89 4.01 5.40
N ALA A 2 -8.94 3.92 4.08
CA ALA A 2 -8.49 2.78 3.31
C ALA A 2 -6.99 2.93 3.09
N ASP A 3 -6.25 1.83 3.22
CA ASP A 3 -4.80 1.88 3.17
C ASP A 3 -4.19 0.67 2.47
N VAL A 4 -3.15 0.92 1.68
CA VAL A 4 -2.38 -0.12 0.98
C VAL A 4 -0.90 0.10 1.21
N LYS A 5 -0.24 -0.93 1.73
CA LYS A 5 1.20 -0.98 1.93
C LYS A 5 1.89 -1.54 0.69
N LEU A 6 3.03 -0.96 0.33
CA LEU A 6 3.84 -1.32 -0.83
C LEU A 6 5.32 -1.33 -0.44
N GLU A 7 6.08 -2.30 -0.95
CA GLU A 7 7.54 -2.39 -0.79
C GLU A 7 8.24 -2.04 -2.10
N VAL A 8 8.96 -0.93 -2.12
CA VAL A 8 9.67 -0.45 -3.32
C VAL A 8 11.18 -0.56 -3.13
N LYS A 9 11.89 -1.17 -4.08
CA LYS A 9 13.36 -1.29 -4.02
C LYS A 9 14.05 0.08 -4.13
N TYR A 10 15.19 0.23 -3.45
CA TYR A 10 16.06 1.40 -3.66
C TYR A 10 16.63 1.46 -5.07
N GLY A 11 16.82 2.68 -5.56
CA GLY A 11 17.31 2.95 -6.92
C GLY A 11 16.23 3.36 -7.90
N VAL A 12 14.95 3.33 -7.49
CA VAL A 12 13.84 3.95 -8.21
C VAL A 12 13.59 5.35 -7.66
N ASP A 13 13.11 6.26 -8.51
CA ASP A 13 12.74 7.64 -8.15
C ASP A 13 11.48 7.63 -7.25
N ASN A 14 11.72 7.48 -5.95
CA ASN A 14 10.67 7.30 -4.93
C ASN A 14 9.74 8.51 -4.80
N GLU A 15 10.22 9.73 -5.12
CA GLU A 15 9.39 10.93 -5.15
C GLU A 15 8.42 10.87 -6.32
N ARG A 16 8.93 10.53 -7.51
CA ARG A 16 8.11 10.34 -8.70
C ARG A 16 7.07 9.24 -8.54
N ILE A 17 7.40 8.14 -7.85
CA ILE A 17 6.43 7.09 -7.53
C ILE A 17 5.32 7.63 -6.64
N ALA A 18 5.67 8.36 -5.58
CA ALA A 18 4.68 8.92 -4.66
C ALA A 18 3.74 9.90 -5.38
N GLU A 19 4.27 10.80 -6.21
CA GLU A 19 3.48 11.72 -7.03
C GLU A 19 2.54 10.97 -7.99
N LEU A 20 3.06 9.94 -8.66
CA LEU A 20 2.28 9.12 -9.59
C LEU A 20 1.16 8.37 -8.87
N LEU A 21 1.42 7.81 -7.69
CA LEU A 21 0.42 7.16 -6.86
C LEU A 21 -0.68 8.16 -6.45
N ILE A 22 -0.32 9.34 -5.94
CA ILE A 22 -1.28 10.38 -5.55
C ILE A 22 -2.14 10.80 -6.74
N ALA A 23 -1.53 11.12 -7.89
CA ALA A 23 -2.25 11.52 -9.09
C ALA A 23 -3.23 10.44 -9.56
N THR A 24 -2.82 9.18 -9.45
CA THR A 24 -3.65 8.03 -9.82
C THR A 24 -4.81 7.84 -8.84
N MET A 25 -4.58 7.94 -7.53
CA MET A 25 -5.66 7.89 -6.53
C MET A 25 -6.66 9.03 -6.74
N LYS A 26 -6.19 10.26 -7.01
CA LYS A 26 -7.07 11.40 -7.31
C LYS A 26 -7.91 11.19 -8.57
N THR A 27 -7.35 10.52 -9.58
CA THR A 27 -8.04 10.31 -10.86
C THR A 27 -9.08 9.18 -10.78
N TYR A 28 -8.76 8.08 -10.11
CA TYR A 28 -9.55 6.85 -10.20
C TYR A 28 -10.26 6.45 -8.91
N ILE A 29 -9.75 6.86 -7.75
CA ILE A 29 -10.30 6.47 -6.44
C ILE A 29 -11.16 7.57 -5.85
N VAL A 30 -10.69 8.82 -5.82
CA VAL A 30 -11.44 9.95 -5.24
C VAL A 30 -12.86 10.12 -5.79
N PRO A 31 -13.13 9.88 -7.09
CA PRO A 31 -14.50 9.95 -7.63
C PRO A 31 -15.42 8.78 -7.25
N MET A 32 -14.92 7.75 -6.57
CA MET A 32 -15.70 6.56 -6.23
C MET A 32 -16.64 6.82 -5.05
N ASP A 33 -17.79 6.14 -5.06
CA ASP A 33 -18.71 6.13 -3.93
C ASP A 33 -18.00 5.59 -2.67
N GLY A 34 -18.29 6.23 -1.53
CA GLY A 34 -17.70 5.88 -0.24
C GLY A 34 -16.32 6.49 0.03
N VAL A 35 -15.75 7.26 -0.91
CA VAL A 35 -14.52 8.04 -0.68
C VAL A 35 -14.87 9.46 -0.25
N LEU A 36 -14.20 9.95 0.80
CA LEU A 36 -14.38 11.32 1.27
C LEU A 36 -13.56 12.28 0.40
N SER A 37 -14.13 13.44 0.08
CA SER A 37 -13.46 14.48 -0.71
C SER A 37 -12.32 15.17 0.04
N ALA A 38 -12.25 15.01 1.36
CA ALA A 38 -11.20 15.53 2.22
C ALA A 38 -10.97 14.59 3.42
N PRO A 39 -9.72 14.42 3.90
CA PRO A 39 -8.48 14.97 3.34
C PRO A 39 -8.11 14.42 1.95
N ASP A 40 -7.10 15.00 1.30
CA ASP A 40 -6.58 14.44 0.05
C ASP A 40 -5.93 13.05 0.30
N PRO A 41 -5.88 12.17 -0.72
CA PRO A 41 -5.05 10.98 -0.68
C PRO A 41 -3.60 11.32 -0.32
N ASN A 42 -2.98 10.48 0.51
CA ASN A 42 -1.64 10.71 1.01
C ASN A 42 -0.75 9.48 0.78
N VAL A 43 0.54 9.71 0.62
CA VAL A 43 1.56 8.67 0.54
C VAL A 43 2.60 8.93 1.61
N ARG A 44 2.86 7.92 2.44
CA ARG A 44 3.79 8.01 3.56
C ARG A 44 4.88 6.96 3.44
N TYR A 45 6.12 7.39 3.63
CA TYR A 45 7.24 6.50 3.86
C TYR A 45 7.19 6.00 5.31
N THR A 46 7.01 4.70 5.51
CA THR A 46 6.74 4.12 6.84
C THR A 46 7.91 3.37 7.42
N LYS A 47 8.73 2.72 6.58
CA LYS A 47 9.89 1.95 7.02
C LYS A 47 10.97 1.94 5.95
N LEU A 48 12.21 2.06 6.41
CA LEU A 48 13.43 2.00 5.60
C LEU A 48 14.14 0.70 5.95
N ASP A 49 14.21 -0.25 5.02
CA ASP A 49 14.98 -1.50 5.19
C ASP A 49 16.30 -1.44 4.41
N SER A 50 17.04 -2.56 4.33
CA SER A 50 18.36 -2.61 3.69
C SER A 50 18.32 -2.47 2.16
N ASP A 51 17.24 -2.94 1.52
CA ASP A 51 17.10 -2.97 0.05
C ASP A 51 15.74 -2.46 -0.46
N HIS A 52 14.82 -2.10 0.43
CA HIS A 52 13.48 -1.61 0.11
C HIS A 52 12.98 -0.54 1.08
N LEU A 53 12.03 0.25 0.60
CA LEU A 53 11.31 1.32 1.30
C LEU A 53 9.82 0.99 1.32
N ASP A 54 9.24 0.99 2.52
CA ASP A 54 7.80 0.76 2.71
C ASP A 54 7.04 2.07 2.48
N LEU A 55 6.13 2.04 1.52
CA LEU A 55 5.16 3.08 1.22
C LEU A 55 3.79 2.67 1.75
N LEU A 56 3.09 3.61 2.38
CA LEU A 56 1.69 3.47 2.75
C LEU A 56 0.88 4.52 1.99
N VAL A 57 -0.05 4.06 1.17
CA VAL A 57 -1.00 4.91 0.45
C VAL A 57 -2.30 4.93 1.24
N GLU A 58 -2.77 6.12 1.62
CA GLU A 58 -3.96 6.31 2.45
C GLU A 58 -5.01 7.14 1.71
N VAL A 59 -6.27 6.71 1.75
CA VAL A 59 -7.43 7.42 1.20
C VAL A 59 -8.54 7.49 2.26
N PRO A 60 -9.17 8.66 2.48
CA PRO A 60 -10.27 8.73 3.43
C PRO A 60 -11.55 8.14 2.86
N VAL A 61 -12.23 7.35 3.68
CA VAL A 61 -13.45 6.63 3.32
C VAL A 61 -14.51 6.85 4.38
N VAL A 62 -15.78 6.71 3.98
CA VAL A 62 -16.95 7.02 4.82
C VAL A 62 -17.18 5.97 5.92
N ASP A 63 -16.89 4.70 5.63
CA ASP A 63 -17.12 3.58 6.56
C ASP A 63 -16.21 2.37 6.25
N LEU A 64 -16.40 1.29 7.02
CA LEU A 64 -15.61 0.06 6.92
C LEU A 64 -15.95 -0.77 5.67
N GLU A 65 -17.18 -0.67 5.16
CA GLU A 65 -17.60 -1.40 3.96
C GLU A 65 -16.90 -0.80 2.74
N ALA A 66 -16.98 0.52 2.59
CA ALA A 66 -16.23 1.27 1.59
C ALA A 66 -14.71 1.05 1.72
N LYS A 67 -14.19 0.90 2.94
CA LYS A 67 -12.76 0.64 3.17
C LYS A 67 -12.26 -0.57 2.36
N LEU A 68 -12.93 -1.71 2.47
CA LEU A 68 -12.47 -2.96 1.87
C LEU A 68 -12.52 -2.91 0.33
N ASP A 69 -13.59 -2.35 -0.22
CA ASP A 69 -13.76 -2.20 -1.67
C ASP A 69 -12.73 -1.25 -2.27
N ILE A 70 -12.50 -0.12 -1.60
CA ILE A 70 -11.51 0.87 -2.02
C ILE A 70 -10.10 0.30 -1.92
N GLU A 71 -9.74 -0.40 -0.85
CA GLU A 71 -8.42 -1.05 -0.75
C GLU A 71 -8.19 -2.07 -1.86
N ASN A 72 -9.18 -2.90 -2.16
CA ASN A 72 -9.08 -3.87 -3.25
C ASN A 72 -8.88 -3.15 -4.58
N LYS A 73 -9.62 -2.06 -4.82
CA LYS A 73 -9.48 -1.26 -6.02
C LYS A 73 -8.11 -0.58 -6.11
N MET A 74 -7.62 -0.04 -5.00
CA MET A 74 -6.28 0.52 -4.89
C MET A 74 -5.22 -0.52 -5.27
N ARG A 75 -5.27 -1.73 -4.71
CA ARG A 75 -4.34 -2.83 -5.06
C ARG A 75 -4.34 -3.14 -6.56
N GLN A 76 -5.53 -3.24 -7.17
CA GLN A 76 -5.64 -3.50 -8.62
C GLN A 76 -5.02 -2.38 -9.48
N ILE A 77 -5.30 -1.13 -9.13
CA ILE A 77 -4.79 0.03 -9.87
C ILE A 77 -3.29 0.16 -9.71
N ILE A 78 -2.79 -0.02 -8.48
CA ILE A 78 -1.35 0.02 -8.18
C ILE A 78 -0.64 -1.10 -8.94
N ALA A 79 -1.14 -2.34 -8.92
CA ALA A 79 -0.55 -3.44 -9.68
C ALA A 79 -0.47 -3.14 -11.19
N LYS A 80 -1.52 -2.55 -11.77
CA LYS A 80 -1.52 -2.11 -13.17
C LYS A 80 -0.46 -1.03 -13.42
N LEU A 81 -0.40 -0.03 -12.56
CA LEU A 81 0.52 1.10 -12.68
C LEU A 81 1.98 0.65 -12.61
N ILE A 82 2.28 -0.29 -11.72
CA ILE A 82 3.58 -0.95 -11.58
C ILE A 82 3.97 -1.68 -12.87
N TYR A 83 3.06 -2.47 -13.42
CA TYR A 83 3.28 -3.22 -14.65
C TYR A 83 3.57 -2.30 -15.84
N GLU A 84 2.80 -1.22 -15.99
CA GLU A 84 2.96 -0.27 -17.09
C GLU A 84 4.26 0.56 -17.00
N HIS A 85 4.77 0.79 -15.79
CA HIS A 85 5.98 1.61 -15.56
C HIS A 85 7.24 0.79 -15.29
N GLY A 86 7.15 -0.55 -15.36
CA GLY A 86 8.30 -1.45 -15.15
C GLY A 86 8.91 -1.37 -13.75
N MET A 87 8.11 -1.03 -12.74
CA MET A 87 8.59 -0.99 -11.35
C MET A 87 8.72 -2.41 -10.79
N GLU A 88 9.87 -2.74 -10.22
CA GLU A 88 10.04 -4.00 -9.50
C GLU A 88 9.48 -3.86 -8.07
N LEU A 89 8.30 -4.41 -7.81
CA LEU A 89 7.76 -4.55 -6.46
C LEU A 89 7.81 -6.00 -5.98
N LYS A 90 8.15 -6.16 -4.70
CA LYS A 90 7.80 -7.35 -3.93
C LYS A 90 6.49 -7.06 -3.19
N GLU A 91 5.61 -8.03 -3.17
CA GLU A 91 4.45 -7.98 -2.29
C GLU A 91 4.97 -8.08 -0.86
N SER A 92 4.66 -7.09 -0.03
CA SER A 92 5.06 -7.10 1.38
C SER A 92 4.33 -8.23 2.07
N GLU A 93 5.01 -9.35 2.32
CA GLU A 93 4.47 -10.41 3.15
C GLU A 93 4.27 -9.83 4.56
N GLU A 94 3.02 -9.65 4.96
CA GLU A 94 2.65 -9.32 6.32
C GLU A 94 3.22 -10.40 7.23
N SER A 95 4.39 -10.13 7.81
CA SER A 95 5.06 -11.09 8.67
C SER A 95 4.24 -11.22 9.96
N GLU A 96 3.29 -12.15 9.98
CA GLU A 96 2.79 -12.77 11.20
C GLU A 96 3.99 -13.43 11.89
N LYS A 97 4.75 -12.65 12.68
CA LYS A 97 5.62 -13.19 13.71
C LYS A 97 4.72 -13.76 14.80
N LYS A 98 4.15 -14.94 14.56
CA LYS A 98 3.75 -15.85 15.64
C LYS A 98 5.00 -16.44 16.25
N SER A 99 5.63 -15.67 17.13
CA SER A 99 6.40 -16.23 18.23
C SER A 99 5.48 -17.17 19.03
N ASN A 100 5.83 -18.45 19.18
CA ASN A 100 6.29 -19.07 20.44
C ASN A 100 6.35 -20.62 20.31
N PRO A 101 6.80 -21.38 21.32
CA PRO A 101 8.13 -21.96 21.39
C PRO A 101 8.16 -23.49 21.19
N ARG A 102 9.38 -23.97 20.95
CA ARG A 102 9.81 -25.38 20.87
C ARG A 102 9.36 -26.16 22.12
N TRP A 103 8.39 -27.07 21.99
CA TRP A 103 8.12 -28.10 22.98
C TRP A 103 8.81 -29.41 22.53
N LYS A 104 9.68 -29.95 23.36
CA LYS A 104 10.20 -31.32 23.23
C LYS A 104 9.59 -32.12 24.39
N PRO A 105 8.89 -33.24 24.16
CA PRO A 105 8.56 -34.13 25.26
C PRO A 105 9.85 -34.78 25.78
N ASP A 106 10.00 -34.77 27.09
CA ASP A 106 11.08 -35.47 27.79
C ASP A 106 11.01 -36.98 27.52
N THR A 107 12.21 -37.56 27.37
CA THR A 107 12.51 -39.00 27.22
C THR A 107 11.99 -39.86 28.36
#